data_AF-A0A964QRQ6-F1
#
_entry.id   AF-A0A964QRQ6-F1
#
_cell.length_a   1.000
_cell.length_b   1.000
_cell.length_c   1.000
_cell.angle_alpha   90.00
_cell.angle_beta   90.00
_cell.angle_gamma   90.00
#
_symmetry.space_group_name_H-M   'P 1'
#
loop_
_entity.id
_entity.type
_entity.pdbx_description
1 polymer ?
#
loop_
_entity_poly.entity_id
_entity_poly.type
_entity_poly.pdbx_seq_one_letter_code
_entity_poly.pdbx_strand_id
1 'polypeptide(L)'
;MENNDLGQNRNLSSHFIYSGVFLNEESRNKILQTFIPKFENIYADHLTIHFKPSEEQIKTLKLGDTVNLNVIGIAEDDRAQALIMQTDLSSNANPHITLSTRNDTKPVYSNELIEKSGFRKLDGSLTVTGVIGLFDGKQVVTKLSTFPIQKIILPTRAQPDTIVAIFVLKKFGKIRFPGIENSSVDVWQTVPDGETPDSLLSKGQLLIDLGGGQFDHHGKQTKTTATRLISEYLGVSESPSLQKLLEYTERDDFFGKGTISADPLDRAFGLSGLVAALNKNFSKRPAHVVEIVLPFIEAHFEEEVRRTEELPKEFEEKVLSGKAEIFFTKQRDKKLKVVIIDSENASMPGYLRSQVGGRFDVVAQWMPSGHVNILTRPTKHIDLRSLTAIIRTEELNLKGNTTNLDIRYLARTGRLPEILEWYYDQATNSIQNGGLNPKEIEKTKISRFSLRKLLEVGLSEALWNPMH
;
A
#
# COMPACT_ATOMS: atom_id res chain seq x y z
N MET A 1 0.45 21.74 17.33
CA MET A 1 0.09 20.39 16.89
C MET A 1 1.10 20.05 15.82
N GLU A 2 2.07 19.23 16.18
CA GLU A 2 3.18 18.85 15.32
C GLU A 2 2.62 18.05 14.14
N ASN A 3 2.85 18.59 12.93
CA ASN A 3 2.69 17.84 11.70
C ASN A 3 3.69 16.67 11.73
N ASN A 4 3.18 15.46 11.92
CA ASN A 4 3.92 14.26 11.54
C ASN A 4 4.00 14.23 10.01
N ASP A 5 5.01 14.93 9.50
CA ASP A 5 5.47 14.93 8.13
C ASP A 5 6.04 13.53 7.82
N LEU A 6 5.14 12.56 7.59
CA LEU A 6 5.48 11.23 7.08
C LEU A 6 5.66 11.24 5.54
N GLY A 7 5.60 12.40 4.91
CA GLY A 7 6.06 12.63 3.55
C GLY A 7 7.57 12.78 3.53
N GLN A 8 8.32 11.72 3.85
CA GLN A 8 9.76 11.74 3.65
C GLN A 8 10.07 12.26 2.25
N ASN A 9 10.86 13.33 2.18
CA ASN A 9 11.66 13.74 1.04
C ASN A 9 12.45 12.51 0.55
N ARG A 10 11.81 11.65 -0.25
CA ARG A 10 12.47 10.55 -0.92
C ARG A 10 13.31 11.18 -2.02
N ASN A 11 14.56 11.41 -1.66
CA ASN A 11 15.66 11.78 -2.54
C ASN A 11 15.60 10.89 -3.81
N LEU A 12 15.70 11.46 -5.02
CA LEU A 12 15.52 10.71 -6.28
C LEU A 12 16.41 9.45 -6.32
N SER A 13 17.57 9.52 -5.68
CA SER A 13 18.54 8.42 -5.53
C SER A 13 18.04 7.22 -4.71
N SER A 14 17.14 7.43 -3.76
CA SER A 14 16.64 6.36 -2.87
C SER A 14 15.62 5.44 -3.54
N HIS A 15 15.12 5.80 -4.71
CA HIS A 15 14.08 5.06 -5.43
C HIS A 15 14.62 4.05 -6.44
N PHE A 16 15.75 4.37 -7.08
CA PHE A 16 16.34 3.50 -8.11
C PHE A 16 17.38 2.58 -7.50
N ILE A 17 17.26 1.28 -7.79
CA ILE A 17 18.20 0.27 -7.30
C ILE A 17 19.52 0.37 -8.06
N TYR A 18 19.47 0.56 -9.38
CA TYR A 18 20.65 0.78 -10.21
C TYR A 18 20.29 1.50 -11.53
N SER A 19 21.27 2.14 -12.14
CA SER A 19 21.25 2.49 -13.56
C SER A 19 22.01 1.44 -14.37
N GLY A 20 21.64 1.24 -15.62
CA GLY A 20 22.28 0.24 -16.46
C GLY A 20 22.00 0.40 -17.95
N VAL A 21 22.71 -0.39 -18.73
CA VAL A 21 22.39 -0.66 -20.14
C VAL A 21 21.58 -1.95 -20.19
N PHE A 22 20.32 -1.86 -20.58
CA PHE A 22 19.40 -3.00 -20.68
C PHE A 22 19.40 -3.52 -22.11
N LEU A 23 19.77 -4.78 -22.29
CA LEU A 23 19.91 -5.38 -23.60
C LEU A 23 18.56 -5.54 -24.28
N ASN A 24 18.53 -5.33 -25.60
CA ASN A 24 17.38 -5.74 -26.39
C ASN A 24 17.35 -7.27 -26.55
N GLU A 25 16.20 -7.80 -26.94
CA GLU A 25 15.98 -9.25 -27.05
C GLU A 25 16.95 -9.92 -28.04
N GLU A 26 17.22 -9.28 -29.18
CA GLU A 26 18.18 -9.75 -30.17
C GLU A 26 19.58 -9.92 -29.57
N SER A 27 20.05 -8.93 -28.83
CA SER A 27 21.37 -8.94 -28.19
C SER A 27 21.47 -9.96 -27.07
N ARG A 28 20.42 -10.09 -26.25
CA ARG A 28 20.34 -11.14 -25.23
C ARG A 28 20.40 -12.53 -25.86
N ASN A 29 19.66 -12.76 -26.94
CA ASN A 29 19.67 -14.04 -27.65
C ASN A 29 21.05 -14.31 -28.29
N LYS A 30 21.69 -13.28 -28.85
CA LYS A 30 23.04 -13.38 -29.40
C LYS A 30 24.07 -13.79 -28.35
N ILE A 31 23.98 -13.24 -27.12
CA ILE A 31 24.79 -13.67 -25.99
C ILE A 31 24.56 -15.15 -25.68
N LEU A 32 23.31 -15.55 -25.48
CA LEU A 32 22.97 -16.91 -25.05
C LEU A 32 23.31 -17.99 -26.09
N GLN A 33 23.33 -17.63 -27.38
CA GLN A 33 23.79 -18.51 -28.46
C GLN A 33 25.32 -18.62 -28.52
N THR A 34 26.03 -17.54 -28.19
CA THR A 34 27.50 -17.49 -28.27
C THR A 34 28.15 -18.09 -27.02
N PHE A 35 27.55 -17.83 -25.85
CA PHE A 35 28.07 -18.23 -24.55
C PHE A 35 27.02 -19.09 -23.84
N ILE A 36 27.30 -20.40 -23.79
CA ILE A 36 26.40 -21.36 -23.15
C ILE A 36 26.38 -21.10 -21.64
N PRO A 37 25.20 -20.81 -21.04
CA PRO A 37 25.06 -20.66 -19.60
C PRO A 37 25.50 -21.92 -18.85
N LYS A 38 26.33 -21.78 -17.82
CA LYS A 38 26.79 -22.91 -17.00
C LYS A 38 25.81 -23.33 -15.91
N PHE A 39 24.92 -22.44 -15.50
CA PHE A 39 24.08 -22.62 -14.31
C PHE A 39 22.61 -22.35 -14.59
N GLU A 40 21.75 -22.72 -13.63
CA GLU A 40 20.30 -22.74 -13.76
C GLU A 40 19.68 -21.34 -13.84
N ASN A 41 20.22 -20.37 -13.09
CA ASN A 41 19.73 -18.99 -13.15
C ASN A 41 20.39 -18.25 -14.30
N ILE A 42 19.61 -17.87 -15.31
CA ILE A 42 20.09 -17.17 -16.50
C ILE A 42 19.60 -15.72 -16.48
N TYR A 43 20.53 -14.76 -16.54
CA TYR A 43 20.23 -13.33 -16.51
C TYR A 43 20.39 -12.71 -17.90
N ALA A 44 21.63 -12.42 -18.31
CA ALA A 44 22.00 -11.92 -19.64
C ALA A 44 21.16 -10.72 -20.13
N ASP A 45 20.77 -9.85 -19.20
CA ASP A 45 19.73 -8.83 -19.40
C ASP A 45 20.29 -7.41 -19.33
N HIS A 46 21.30 -7.15 -18.49
CA HIS A 46 21.83 -5.80 -18.31
C HIS A 46 23.31 -5.73 -17.92
N LEU A 47 23.92 -4.57 -18.20
CA LEU A 47 25.17 -4.11 -17.61
C LEU A 47 24.85 -2.98 -16.60
N THR A 48 25.32 -3.11 -15.37
CA THR A 48 25.16 -2.07 -14.34
C THR A 48 26.11 -0.90 -14.57
N ILE A 49 25.58 0.33 -14.60
CA ILE A 49 26.35 1.58 -14.67
C ILE A 49 26.67 2.07 -13.26
N HIS A 50 25.64 2.31 -12.44
CA HIS A 50 25.76 2.70 -11.03
C HIS A 50 24.78 1.89 -10.18
N PHE A 51 25.25 1.36 -9.05
CA PHE A 51 24.35 0.83 -8.01
C PHE A 51 23.93 1.96 -7.07
N LYS A 52 22.62 2.11 -6.83
CA LYS A 52 22.02 3.22 -6.06
C LYS A 52 22.51 4.59 -6.54
N PRO A 53 22.21 4.99 -7.80
CA PRO A 53 22.74 6.21 -8.38
C PRO A 53 22.31 7.45 -7.59
N SER A 54 23.23 8.41 -7.41
CA SER A 54 22.92 9.73 -6.85
C SER A 54 22.02 10.55 -7.80
N GLU A 55 21.39 11.62 -7.32
CA GLU A 55 20.59 12.49 -8.20
C GLU A 55 21.42 13.10 -9.34
N GLU A 56 22.67 13.43 -9.06
CA GLU A 56 23.59 13.99 -10.05
C GLU A 56 23.93 12.96 -11.13
N GLN A 57 24.17 11.70 -10.74
CA GLN A 57 24.36 10.59 -11.67
C GLN A 57 23.10 10.36 -12.51
N ILE A 58 21.91 10.42 -11.90
CA ILE A 58 20.64 10.29 -12.64
C ILE A 58 20.49 11.40 -13.68
N LYS A 59 20.81 12.66 -13.33
CA LYS A 59 20.66 13.82 -14.22
C LYS A 59 21.64 13.80 -15.41
N THR A 60 22.80 13.18 -15.27
CA THR A 60 23.80 13.10 -16.33
C THR A 60 23.63 11.88 -17.25
N LEU A 61 22.85 10.88 -16.83
CA LEU A 61 22.54 9.72 -17.67
C LEU A 61 21.69 10.11 -18.88
N LYS A 62 22.12 9.67 -20.06
CA LYS A 62 21.37 9.80 -21.30
C LYS A 62 20.31 8.70 -21.42
N LEU A 63 19.29 8.77 -20.57
CA LEU A 63 18.22 7.77 -20.54
C LEU A 63 17.56 7.64 -21.93
N GLY A 64 17.36 6.40 -22.38
CA GLY A 64 16.78 6.10 -23.68
C GLY A 64 17.78 6.01 -24.82
N ASP A 65 19.02 6.47 -24.64
CA ASP A 65 20.05 6.32 -25.67
C ASP A 65 20.38 4.84 -25.89
N THR A 66 20.47 4.46 -27.16
CA THR A 66 20.93 3.15 -27.58
C THR A 66 22.46 3.15 -27.64
N VAL A 67 23.07 2.16 -26.99
CA VAL A 67 24.52 2.01 -26.92
C VAL A 67 24.96 0.61 -27.34
N ASN A 68 26.13 0.55 -27.96
CA ASN A 68 26.79 -0.70 -28.32
C ASN A 68 27.86 -1.03 -27.28
N LEU A 69 27.86 -2.27 -26.80
CA LEU A 69 28.82 -2.80 -25.85
C LEU A 69 29.58 -3.96 -26.49
N ASN A 70 30.88 -4.02 -26.28
CA ASN A 70 31.73 -5.09 -26.80
C ASN A 70 32.11 -6.05 -25.68
N VAL A 71 31.85 -7.35 -25.86
CA VAL A 71 32.34 -8.39 -24.97
C VAL A 71 33.83 -8.61 -25.26
N ILE A 72 34.67 -8.49 -24.23
CA ILE A 72 36.13 -8.65 -24.33
C ILE A 72 36.68 -9.83 -23.53
N GLY A 73 35.84 -10.44 -22.68
CA GLY A 73 36.28 -11.49 -21.79
C GLY A 73 35.14 -12.27 -21.17
N ILE A 74 35.49 -13.40 -20.57
CA ILE A 74 34.58 -14.23 -19.78
C ILE A 74 35.26 -14.59 -18.45
N ALA A 75 34.53 -14.43 -17.35
CA ALA A 75 34.92 -14.88 -16.02
C ALA A 75 33.94 -15.99 -15.59
N GLU A 76 34.47 -17.06 -15.02
CA GLU A 76 33.66 -18.20 -14.58
C GLU A 76 34.37 -19.01 -13.49
N ASP A 77 33.60 -19.47 -12.51
CA ASP A 77 34.01 -20.44 -11.50
C ASP A 77 32.93 -21.53 -11.35
N ASP A 78 32.89 -22.21 -10.21
CA ASP A 78 31.90 -23.22 -9.87
C ASP A 78 30.57 -22.65 -9.33
N ARG A 79 30.40 -21.32 -9.32
CA ARG A 79 29.25 -20.62 -8.75
C ARG A 79 28.58 -19.63 -9.69
N ALA A 80 29.35 -18.94 -10.54
CA ALA A 80 28.84 -17.92 -11.45
C ALA A 80 29.64 -17.81 -12.75
N GLN A 81 29.02 -17.15 -13.72
CA GLN A 81 29.58 -16.84 -15.03
C GLN A 81 29.19 -15.41 -15.42
N ALA A 82 30.18 -14.62 -15.86
CA ALA A 82 29.99 -13.23 -16.25
C ALA A 82 30.79 -12.89 -17.51
N LEU A 83 30.21 -12.01 -18.34
CA LEU A 83 30.84 -11.48 -19.54
C LEU A 83 31.41 -10.10 -19.25
N ILE A 84 32.68 -9.90 -19.58
CA ILE A 84 33.38 -8.62 -19.39
C ILE A 84 33.11 -7.73 -20.59
N MET A 85 32.71 -6.50 -20.31
CA MET A 85 32.34 -5.51 -21.31
C MET A 85 33.40 -4.41 -21.38
N GLN A 86 33.75 -4.01 -22.60
CA GLN A 86 34.53 -2.79 -22.84
C GLN A 86 33.58 -1.60 -22.95
N THR A 87 33.57 -0.74 -21.93
CA THR A 87 32.77 0.48 -21.91
C THR A 87 33.28 1.44 -20.83
N ASP A 88 33.16 2.74 -21.09
CA ASP A 88 33.43 3.80 -20.11
C ASP A 88 32.17 4.23 -19.36
N LEU A 89 31.02 3.59 -19.64
CA LEU A 89 29.74 3.97 -19.05
C LEU A 89 29.60 3.53 -17.59
N SER A 90 30.27 2.45 -17.18
CA SER A 90 30.10 1.87 -15.85
C SER A 90 31.11 2.42 -14.86
N SER A 91 30.64 2.66 -13.63
CA SER A 91 31.51 2.99 -12.49
C SER A 91 32.17 1.77 -11.86
N ASN A 92 31.79 0.56 -12.25
CA ASN A 92 32.42 -0.66 -11.75
C ASN A 92 33.82 -0.80 -12.35
N ALA A 93 34.80 -1.19 -11.53
CA ALA A 93 36.18 -1.41 -11.99
C ALA A 93 36.28 -2.42 -13.14
N ASN A 94 35.38 -3.42 -13.14
CA ASN A 94 35.24 -4.39 -14.21
C ASN A 94 33.77 -4.38 -14.70
N PRO A 95 33.44 -3.60 -15.75
CA PRO A 95 32.11 -3.58 -16.32
C PRO A 95 31.75 -4.97 -16.86
N HIS A 96 30.61 -5.52 -16.45
CA HIS A 96 30.23 -6.88 -16.80
C HIS A 96 28.72 -7.07 -16.89
N ILE A 97 28.33 -8.15 -17.55
CA ILE A 97 26.97 -8.70 -17.60
C ILE A 97 27.03 -10.05 -16.92
N THR A 98 26.20 -10.26 -15.89
CA THR A 98 26.06 -11.59 -15.30
C THR A 98 25.32 -12.50 -16.28
N LEU A 99 25.93 -13.63 -16.65
CA LEU A 99 25.35 -14.57 -17.60
C LEU A 99 24.52 -15.62 -16.88
N SER A 100 25.13 -16.34 -15.93
CA SER A 100 24.41 -17.33 -15.11
C SER A 100 25.00 -17.53 -13.72
N THR A 101 24.16 -17.97 -12.78
CA THR A 101 24.57 -18.33 -11.41
C THR A 101 23.88 -19.59 -10.90
N ARG A 102 24.48 -20.26 -9.92
CA ARG A 102 23.80 -21.32 -9.14
C ARG A 102 22.60 -20.77 -8.36
N ASN A 103 21.67 -21.65 -8.01
CA ASN A 103 20.48 -21.31 -7.21
C ASN A 103 20.78 -20.62 -5.87
N ASP A 104 21.91 -20.92 -5.24
CA ASP A 104 22.37 -20.35 -3.97
C ASP A 104 23.25 -19.09 -4.12
N THR A 105 23.50 -18.65 -5.37
CA THR A 105 24.46 -17.60 -5.68
C THR A 105 23.76 -16.42 -6.35
N LYS A 106 23.87 -15.23 -5.73
CA LYS A 106 23.27 -14.00 -6.24
C LYS A 106 24.13 -13.36 -7.34
N PRO A 107 23.54 -12.64 -8.32
CA PRO A 107 24.28 -11.95 -9.39
C PRO A 107 25.39 -11.00 -8.93
N VAL A 108 25.23 -10.39 -7.74
CA VAL A 108 26.24 -9.48 -7.17
C VAL A 108 27.61 -10.15 -6.98
N TYR A 109 27.63 -11.48 -6.82
CA TYR A 109 28.86 -12.29 -6.69
C TYR A 109 29.76 -12.19 -7.92
N SER A 110 29.23 -11.85 -9.11
CA SER A 110 30.03 -11.65 -10.32
C SER A 110 31.15 -10.62 -10.13
N ASN A 111 30.96 -9.60 -9.27
CA ASN A 111 32.03 -8.67 -8.92
C ASN A 111 33.21 -9.38 -8.24
N GLU A 112 32.93 -10.21 -7.23
CA GLU A 112 33.94 -10.95 -6.49
C GLU A 112 34.66 -11.98 -7.37
N LEU A 113 33.90 -12.66 -8.24
CA LEU A 113 34.44 -13.61 -9.21
C LEU A 113 35.54 -12.97 -10.06
N ILE A 114 35.24 -11.80 -10.64
CA ILE A 114 36.16 -11.13 -11.54
C ILE A 114 37.38 -10.60 -10.79
N GLU A 115 37.20 -10.09 -9.57
CA GLU A 115 38.29 -9.58 -8.74
C GLU A 115 39.25 -10.68 -8.28
N LYS A 116 38.72 -11.84 -7.87
CA LYS A 116 39.53 -12.96 -7.34
C LYS A 116 40.17 -13.81 -8.43
N SER A 117 39.40 -14.14 -9.46
CA SER A 117 39.80 -15.13 -10.47
C SER A 117 40.25 -14.50 -11.79
N GLY A 118 40.06 -13.19 -11.94
CA GLY A 118 40.27 -12.49 -13.21
C GLY A 118 39.27 -12.93 -14.27
N PHE A 119 39.64 -12.73 -15.53
CA PHE A 119 38.85 -13.17 -16.67
C PHE A 119 39.75 -13.61 -17.82
N ARG A 120 39.24 -14.53 -18.64
CA ARG A 120 39.88 -14.95 -19.88
C ARG A 120 39.49 -13.99 -20.99
N LYS A 121 40.48 -13.37 -21.65
CA LYS A 121 40.25 -12.54 -22.84
C LYS A 121 39.74 -13.38 -24.01
N LEU A 122 38.89 -12.78 -24.84
CA LEU A 122 38.36 -13.39 -26.05
C LEU A 122 39.03 -12.78 -27.28
N ASP A 123 39.35 -13.62 -28.27
CA ASP A 123 40.02 -13.21 -29.50
C ASP A 123 39.05 -12.65 -30.56
N GLY A 124 37.75 -12.63 -30.28
CA GLY A 124 36.70 -12.09 -31.15
C GLY A 124 35.85 -11.03 -30.45
N SER A 125 35.35 -10.05 -31.21
CA SER A 125 34.48 -9.00 -30.69
C SER A 125 33.01 -9.38 -30.87
N LEU A 126 32.33 -9.76 -29.79
CA LEU A 126 30.87 -9.81 -29.79
C LEU A 126 30.33 -8.43 -29.40
N THR A 127 29.73 -7.72 -30.35
CA THR A 127 28.99 -6.48 -30.06
C THR A 127 27.52 -6.80 -29.79
N VAL A 128 27.01 -6.21 -28.71
CA VAL A 128 25.63 -6.27 -28.25
C VAL A 128 25.09 -4.86 -28.04
N THR A 129 23.78 -4.69 -28.20
CA THR A 129 23.11 -3.39 -28.13
C THR A 129 22.12 -3.37 -26.99
N GLY A 130 22.06 -2.24 -26.29
CA GLY A 130 21.08 -2.02 -25.24
C GLY A 130 20.72 -0.54 -25.08
N VAL A 131 19.78 -0.27 -24.18
CA VAL A 131 19.27 1.08 -23.90
C VAL A 131 19.64 1.49 -22.49
N ILE A 132 20.12 2.73 -22.33
CA ILE A 132 20.41 3.28 -21.00
C ILE A 132 19.08 3.52 -20.25
N GLY A 133 19.00 3.01 -19.02
CA GLY A 133 17.82 3.19 -18.17
C GLY A 133 18.13 3.17 -16.67
N LEU A 134 17.08 3.38 -15.87
CA LEU A 134 17.09 3.21 -14.42
C LEU A 134 16.16 2.07 -14.02
N PHE A 135 16.57 1.20 -13.11
CA PHE A 135 15.73 0.15 -12.56
C PHE A 135 15.21 0.55 -11.18
N ASP A 136 13.89 0.62 -11.01
CA ASP A 136 13.22 0.99 -9.76
C ASP A 136 12.84 -0.22 -8.88
N GLY A 137 13.26 -1.43 -9.29
CA GLY A 137 12.87 -2.68 -8.64
C GLY A 137 11.69 -3.38 -9.29
N LYS A 138 10.97 -2.70 -10.19
CA LYS A 138 9.84 -3.27 -10.94
C LYS A 138 10.03 -3.17 -12.44
N GLN A 139 10.50 -2.02 -12.92
CA GLN A 139 10.61 -1.72 -14.34
C GLN A 139 11.86 -0.90 -14.67
N VAL A 140 12.17 -0.86 -15.97
CA VAL A 140 13.22 -0.01 -16.52
C VAL A 140 12.61 1.33 -16.97
N VAL A 141 13.24 2.41 -16.55
CA VAL A 141 12.88 3.79 -16.87
C VAL A 141 13.86 4.34 -17.87
N THR A 142 13.39 4.60 -19.08
CA THR A 142 14.20 5.13 -20.19
C THR A 142 13.90 6.59 -20.51
N LYS A 143 12.87 7.18 -19.87
CA LYS A 143 12.56 8.61 -19.94
C LYS A 143 12.13 9.10 -18.56
N LEU A 144 12.65 10.26 -18.19
CA LEU A 144 12.13 11.09 -17.11
C LEU A 144 11.69 12.42 -17.72
N SER A 145 10.62 13.03 -17.22
CA SER A 145 10.37 14.43 -17.57
C SER A 145 11.50 15.28 -17.00
N THR A 146 12.25 15.96 -17.87
CA THR A 146 13.31 16.89 -17.46
C THR A 146 12.74 18.25 -17.01
N PHE A 147 11.46 18.49 -17.28
CA PHE A 147 10.78 19.73 -16.96
C PHE A 147 9.81 19.53 -15.79
N PRO A 148 9.80 20.44 -14.80
CA PRO A 148 8.78 20.44 -13.78
C PRO A 148 7.39 20.60 -14.41
N ILE A 149 6.48 19.68 -14.10
CA ILE A 149 5.08 19.78 -14.48
C ILE A 149 4.46 20.92 -13.68
N GLN A 150 3.93 21.89 -14.41
CA GLN A 150 3.27 23.06 -13.88
C GLN A 150 1.74 22.90 -13.94
N LYS A 151 1.26 22.20 -14.97
CA LYS A 151 -0.17 21.99 -15.23
C LYS A 151 -0.49 20.55 -15.60
N ILE A 152 -1.59 20.05 -15.06
CA ILE A 152 -2.30 18.86 -15.54
C ILE A 152 -3.50 19.36 -16.35
N ILE A 153 -3.61 18.91 -17.59
CA ILE A 153 -4.67 19.32 -18.51
C ILE A 153 -5.68 18.18 -18.63
N LEU A 154 -6.94 18.48 -18.34
CA LEU A 154 -8.07 17.56 -18.51
C LEU A 154 -8.94 17.95 -19.71
N PRO A 155 -9.80 17.05 -20.19
CA PRO A 155 -10.95 17.43 -21.01
C PRO A 155 -11.94 18.31 -20.21
N THR A 156 -12.93 18.88 -20.89
CA THR A 156 -13.81 19.97 -20.40
C THR A 156 -14.46 19.80 -19.01
N ARG A 157 -14.57 18.58 -18.47
CA ARG A 157 -15.13 18.32 -17.14
C ARG A 157 -14.30 17.27 -16.43
N ALA A 158 -13.99 17.54 -15.17
CA ALA A 158 -13.38 16.54 -14.30
C ALA A 158 -14.39 15.41 -14.04
N GLN A 159 -13.95 14.18 -14.24
CA GLN A 159 -14.71 12.96 -13.99
C GLN A 159 -14.05 12.22 -12.82
N PRO A 160 -14.78 11.30 -12.15
CA PRO A 160 -14.18 10.51 -11.08
C PRO A 160 -12.88 9.80 -11.50
N ASP A 161 -12.80 9.26 -12.72
CA ASP A 161 -11.57 8.69 -13.26
C ASP A 161 -10.43 9.72 -13.32
N THR A 162 -10.62 10.84 -13.99
CA THR A 162 -9.56 11.86 -14.12
C THR A 162 -9.15 12.49 -12.78
N ILE A 163 -10.05 12.58 -11.80
CA ILE A 163 -9.72 13.07 -10.45
C ILE A 163 -8.84 12.05 -9.70
N VAL A 164 -9.17 10.76 -9.77
CA VAL A 164 -8.35 9.71 -9.13
C VAL A 164 -7.00 9.57 -9.86
N ALA A 165 -6.97 9.70 -11.18
CA ALA A 165 -5.73 9.78 -11.96
C ALA A 165 -4.82 10.93 -11.47
N ILE A 166 -5.37 12.12 -11.23
CA ILE A 166 -4.64 13.25 -10.64
C ILE A 166 -4.10 12.89 -9.26
N PHE A 167 -4.90 12.26 -8.40
CA PHE A 167 -4.46 11.79 -7.09
C PHE A 167 -3.24 10.86 -7.21
N VAL A 168 -3.33 9.83 -8.07
CA VAL A 168 -2.24 8.87 -8.28
C VAL A 168 -0.97 9.58 -8.79
N LEU A 169 -1.10 10.48 -9.77
CA LEU A 169 0.03 11.28 -10.27
C LEU A 169 0.66 12.15 -9.19
N LYS A 170 -0.13 12.84 -8.38
CA LYS A 170 0.38 13.70 -7.32
C LYS A 170 1.04 12.89 -6.21
N LYS A 171 0.49 11.73 -5.84
CA LYS A 171 0.99 10.88 -4.75
C LYS A 171 2.23 10.07 -5.15
N PHE A 172 2.30 9.58 -6.38
CA PHE A 172 3.33 8.62 -6.82
C PHE A 172 4.17 9.09 -8.01
N GLY A 173 3.73 10.14 -8.71
CA GLY A 173 4.31 10.55 -9.99
C GLY A 173 5.55 11.42 -9.90
N LYS A 174 5.90 11.97 -8.72
CA LYS A 174 7.00 12.96 -8.53
C LYS A 174 8.30 12.59 -9.25
N ILE A 175 8.64 11.30 -9.23
CA ILE A 175 9.90 10.81 -9.79
C ILE A 175 9.88 10.84 -11.32
N ARG A 176 8.76 10.43 -11.94
CA ARG A 176 8.61 10.45 -13.40
C ARG A 176 8.27 11.84 -13.93
N PHE A 177 7.60 12.63 -13.12
CA PHE A 177 7.05 13.94 -13.41
C PHE A 177 7.43 14.92 -12.28
N PRO A 178 8.64 15.50 -12.29
CA PRO A 178 9.03 16.48 -11.29
C PRO A 178 8.01 17.61 -11.19
N GLY A 179 7.74 18.16 -10.01
CA GLY A 179 6.77 19.25 -9.82
C GLY A 179 5.28 18.87 -9.85
N ILE A 180 4.92 17.64 -10.25
CA ILE A 180 3.52 17.19 -10.38
C ILE A 180 2.71 17.32 -9.08
N GLU A 181 3.35 17.13 -7.93
CA GLU A 181 2.73 17.28 -6.59
C GLU A 181 2.07 18.65 -6.42
N ASN A 182 2.69 19.72 -6.95
CA ASN A 182 2.24 21.09 -6.84
C ASN A 182 1.60 21.64 -8.13
N SER A 183 1.46 20.82 -9.18
CA SER A 183 0.89 21.27 -10.45
C SER A 183 -0.56 21.73 -10.28
N SER A 184 -0.94 22.79 -11.00
CA SER A 184 -2.34 23.21 -11.11
C SER A 184 -3.10 22.34 -12.12
N VAL A 185 -4.44 22.43 -12.11
CA VAL A 185 -5.30 21.75 -13.09
C VAL A 185 -5.87 22.79 -14.05
N ASP A 186 -5.85 22.49 -15.33
CA ASP A 186 -6.47 23.30 -16.39
C ASP A 186 -7.37 22.39 -17.25
N VAL A 187 -8.31 22.97 -18.00
CA VAL A 187 -9.18 22.21 -18.91
C VAL A 187 -9.14 22.74 -20.32
N TRP A 188 -9.00 21.86 -21.29
CA TRP A 188 -9.06 22.20 -22.71
C TRP A 188 -10.17 21.42 -23.41
N GLN A 189 -10.76 22.02 -24.44
CA GLN A 189 -11.70 21.34 -25.33
C GLN A 189 -10.97 20.46 -26.34
N THR A 190 -9.88 20.98 -26.89
CA THR A 190 -9.03 20.32 -27.87
C THR A 190 -7.57 20.67 -27.56
N VAL A 191 -6.67 19.80 -28.00
CA VAL A 191 -5.25 20.11 -28.01
C VAL A 191 -5.00 21.24 -29.01
N PRO A 192 -4.17 22.26 -28.70
CA PRO A 192 -3.85 23.33 -29.65
C PRO A 192 -3.22 22.80 -30.94
N ASP A 193 -3.53 23.45 -32.06
CA ASP A 193 -3.02 23.05 -33.38
C ASP A 193 -1.48 23.02 -33.39
N GLY A 194 -0.92 21.93 -33.92
CA GLY A 194 0.53 21.73 -34.01
C GLY A 194 1.19 21.26 -32.71
N GLU A 195 0.46 21.15 -31.60
CA GLU A 195 0.96 20.55 -30.37
C GLU A 195 0.73 19.04 -30.35
N THR A 196 1.64 18.33 -29.68
CA THR A 196 1.56 16.91 -29.39
C THR A 196 1.67 16.69 -27.88
N PRO A 197 1.26 15.53 -27.34
CA PRO A 197 1.47 15.23 -25.93
C PRO A 197 2.93 15.41 -25.47
N ASP A 198 3.90 15.01 -26.31
CA ASP A 198 5.33 15.16 -26.01
C ASP A 198 5.79 16.62 -26.03
N SER A 199 5.32 17.42 -27.00
CA SER A 199 5.68 18.85 -27.05
C SER A 199 5.11 19.62 -25.85
N LEU A 200 3.91 19.27 -25.39
CA LEU A 200 3.29 19.87 -24.21
C LEU A 200 3.96 19.41 -22.91
N LEU A 201 4.33 18.12 -22.84
CA LEU A 201 5.08 17.60 -21.71
C LEU A 201 6.42 18.35 -21.54
N SER A 202 7.10 18.66 -22.64
CA SER A 202 8.33 19.49 -22.62
C SER A 202 8.11 20.93 -22.14
N LYS A 203 6.87 21.41 -22.16
CA LYS A 203 6.44 22.73 -21.64
C LYS A 203 5.89 22.66 -20.21
N GLY A 204 6.00 21.51 -19.55
CA GLY A 204 5.47 21.29 -18.20
C GLY A 204 3.95 21.13 -18.16
N GLN A 205 3.33 20.69 -19.26
CA GLN A 205 1.90 20.45 -19.37
C GLN A 205 1.64 18.96 -19.63
N LEU A 206 1.01 18.29 -18.67
CA LEU A 206 0.70 16.87 -18.75
C LEU A 206 -0.77 16.68 -19.13
N LEU A 207 -1.03 16.05 -20.28
CA LEU A 207 -2.39 15.70 -20.71
C LEU A 207 -2.86 14.42 -20.03
N ILE A 208 -4.11 14.42 -19.55
CA ILE A 208 -4.84 13.23 -19.08
C ILE A 208 -6.15 13.18 -19.84
N ASP A 209 -6.48 12.01 -20.37
CA ASP A 209 -7.76 11.79 -21.05
C ASP A 209 -8.04 12.76 -22.23
N LEU A 210 -6.96 13.21 -22.87
CA LEU A 210 -6.99 14.17 -23.96
C LEU A 210 -5.77 13.99 -24.87
N GLY A 211 -5.98 14.10 -26.18
CA GLY A 211 -4.90 14.28 -27.16
C GLY A 211 -4.21 13.01 -27.65
N GLY A 212 -4.74 11.82 -27.35
CA GLY A 212 -4.22 10.53 -27.83
C GLY A 212 -2.89 10.11 -27.21
N GLY A 213 -2.48 10.74 -26.11
CA GLY A 213 -1.22 10.47 -25.43
C GLY A 213 -1.21 9.16 -24.63
N GLN A 214 -0.15 8.94 -23.85
CA GLN A 214 0.02 7.73 -23.04
C GLN A 214 -1.03 7.56 -21.93
N PHE A 215 -1.66 8.65 -21.50
CA PHE A 215 -2.70 8.67 -20.46
C PHE A 215 -4.09 9.01 -21.03
N ASP A 216 -4.26 8.81 -22.34
CA ASP A 216 -5.55 8.89 -22.99
C ASP A 216 -6.04 7.47 -23.32
N HIS A 217 -7.21 7.11 -22.77
CA HIS A 217 -7.82 5.80 -23.00
C HIS A 217 -8.74 5.79 -24.25
N HIS A 218 -9.04 6.97 -24.81
CA HIS A 218 -9.79 7.07 -26.05
C HIS A 218 -8.99 6.43 -27.21
N GLY A 219 -9.64 5.52 -27.94
CA GLY A 219 -9.03 4.84 -29.10
C GLY A 219 -8.09 3.66 -28.76
N LYS A 220 -7.98 3.27 -27.47
CA LYS A 220 -7.28 2.02 -27.10
C LYS A 220 -8.11 0.79 -27.49
N GLN A 221 -7.44 -0.26 -27.98
CA GLN A 221 -8.11 -1.52 -28.35
C GLN A 221 -8.69 -2.23 -27.12
N THR A 222 -7.96 -2.22 -26.01
CA THR A 222 -8.41 -2.77 -24.73
C THR A 222 -9.07 -1.67 -23.92
N LYS A 223 -10.27 -1.95 -23.41
CA LYS A 223 -11.00 -1.04 -22.52
C LYS A 223 -10.20 -0.83 -21.24
N THR A 224 -9.88 0.42 -20.93
CA THR A 224 -9.07 0.84 -19.77
C THR A 224 -9.52 2.24 -19.33
N THR A 225 -8.99 2.74 -18.22
CA THR A 225 -9.24 4.10 -17.70
C THR A 225 -7.95 4.90 -17.63
N ALA A 226 -8.04 6.22 -17.53
CA ALA A 226 -6.86 7.07 -17.34
C ALA A 226 -6.14 6.73 -16.02
N THR A 227 -6.90 6.45 -14.94
CA THR A 227 -6.32 6.03 -13.66
C THR A 227 -5.53 4.73 -13.79
N ARG A 228 -6.05 3.74 -14.52
CA ARG A 228 -5.38 2.46 -14.74
C ARG A 228 -4.08 2.65 -15.52
N LEU A 229 -4.12 3.38 -16.65
CA LEU A 229 -2.94 3.68 -17.47
C LEU A 229 -1.83 4.36 -16.66
N ILE A 230 -2.18 5.36 -15.84
CA ILE A 230 -1.23 6.07 -14.97
C ILE A 230 -0.67 5.13 -13.90
N SER A 231 -1.53 4.33 -13.26
CA SER A 231 -1.10 3.44 -12.18
C SER A 231 -0.16 2.35 -12.68
N GLU A 232 -0.40 1.81 -13.86
CA GLU A 232 0.49 0.86 -14.54
C GLU A 232 1.81 1.53 -14.93
N TYR A 233 1.75 2.72 -15.53
CA TYR A 233 2.95 3.47 -15.92
C TYR A 233 3.87 3.79 -14.73
N LEU A 234 3.27 4.08 -13.56
CA LEU A 234 3.99 4.35 -12.31
C LEU A 234 4.33 3.08 -11.51
N GLY A 235 3.93 1.88 -11.97
CA GLY A 235 4.21 0.61 -11.30
C GLY A 235 3.50 0.44 -9.95
N VAL A 236 2.34 1.09 -9.77
CA VAL A 236 1.53 1.06 -8.53
C VAL A 236 0.16 0.39 -8.70
N SER A 237 -0.18 -0.11 -9.88
CA SER A 237 -1.47 -0.78 -10.17
C SER A 237 -1.78 -1.97 -9.25
N GLU A 238 -0.74 -2.68 -8.78
CA GLU A 238 -0.88 -3.85 -7.91
C GLU A 238 -0.96 -3.49 -6.42
N SER A 239 -0.92 -2.20 -6.05
CA SER A 239 -0.98 -1.79 -4.65
C SER A 239 -2.34 -2.14 -4.03
N PRO A 240 -2.41 -2.95 -2.95
CA PRO A 240 -3.68 -3.31 -2.31
C PRO A 240 -4.48 -2.08 -1.87
N SER A 241 -3.79 -1.03 -1.42
CA SER A 241 -4.36 0.25 -1.01
C SER A 241 -4.99 1.07 -2.15
N LEU A 242 -4.65 0.79 -3.42
CA LEU A 242 -5.25 1.45 -4.60
C LEU A 242 -6.38 0.65 -5.23
N GLN A 243 -6.52 -0.64 -4.95
CA GLN A 243 -7.44 -1.52 -5.69
C GLN A 243 -8.88 -1.00 -5.71
N LYS A 244 -9.40 -0.51 -4.58
CA LYS A 244 -10.75 0.03 -4.52
C LYS A 244 -10.95 1.29 -5.36
N LEU A 245 -9.93 2.15 -5.45
CA LEU A 245 -9.97 3.33 -6.29
C LEU A 245 -9.95 2.92 -7.78
N LEU A 246 -9.10 1.96 -8.16
CA LEU A 246 -9.06 1.40 -9.51
C LEU A 246 -10.41 0.79 -9.91
N GLU A 247 -10.94 -0.12 -9.10
CA GLU A 247 -12.26 -0.74 -9.31
C GLU A 247 -13.39 0.29 -9.39
N TYR A 248 -13.34 1.33 -8.55
CA TYR A 248 -14.31 2.42 -8.57
C TYR A 248 -14.28 3.18 -9.90
N THR A 249 -13.09 3.59 -10.35
CA THR A 249 -12.93 4.34 -11.61
C THR A 249 -13.37 3.53 -12.82
N GLU A 250 -13.02 2.26 -12.90
CA GLU A 250 -13.46 1.37 -13.97
C GLU A 250 -14.97 1.18 -13.96
N ARG A 251 -15.56 0.97 -12.77
CA ARG A 251 -17.00 0.78 -12.66
C ARG A 251 -17.77 2.04 -13.06
N ASP A 252 -17.26 3.21 -12.67
CA ASP A 252 -17.86 4.49 -13.02
C ASP A 252 -17.73 4.77 -14.52
N ASP A 253 -16.52 4.68 -15.07
CA ASP A 253 -16.23 4.99 -16.47
C ASP A 253 -16.92 3.99 -17.43
N PHE A 254 -16.88 2.70 -17.12
CA PHE A 254 -17.36 1.67 -18.04
C PHE A 254 -18.86 1.48 -18.04
N PHE A 255 -19.51 1.76 -16.90
CA PHE A 255 -20.91 1.41 -16.68
C PHE A 255 -21.76 2.56 -16.12
N GLY A 256 -21.18 3.72 -15.82
CA GLY A 256 -21.87 4.82 -15.14
C GLY A 256 -22.31 4.45 -13.72
N LYS A 257 -21.61 3.51 -13.08
CA LYS A 257 -22.02 2.88 -11.80
C LYS A 257 -21.04 3.18 -10.67
N GLY A 258 -20.48 4.38 -10.58
CA GLY A 258 -19.64 4.75 -9.42
C GLY A 258 -20.35 4.55 -8.09
N THR A 259 -21.69 4.64 -8.05
CA THR A 259 -22.53 4.10 -6.97
C THR A 259 -23.31 2.89 -7.45
N ILE A 260 -23.22 1.77 -6.72
CA ILE A 260 -23.88 0.49 -7.09
C ILE A 260 -25.41 0.56 -6.90
N SER A 261 -25.86 1.29 -5.87
CA SER A 261 -27.29 1.40 -5.57
C SER A 261 -28.06 1.98 -6.76
N ALA A 262 -29.21 1.37 -7.06
CA ALA A 262 -30.12 1.86 -8.08
C ALA A 262 -30.99 3.02 -7.57
N ASP A 263 -31.04 3.22 -6.25
CA ASP A 263 -31.83 4.28 -5.63
C ASP A 263 -31.34 5.66 -6.12
N PRO A 264 -32.23 6.52 -6.66
CA PRO A 264 -31.86 7.87 -7.08
C PRO A 264 -31.19 8.71 -5.98
N LEU A 265 -31.61 8.54 -4.72
CA LEU A 265 -31.07 9.28 -3.58
C LEU A 265 -29.62 8.89 -3.32
N ASP A 266 -29.35 7.58 -3.23
CA ASP A 266 -27.98 7.07 -3.04
C ASP A 266 -27.06 7.51 -4.17
N ARG A 267 -27.52 7.49 -5.42
CA ARG A 267 -26.73 7.95 -6.57
C ARG A 267 -26.47 9.44 -6.55
N ALA A 268 -27.43 10.25 -6.07
CA ALA A 268 -27.26 11.69 -5.95
C ALA A 268 -26.20 12.07 -4.89
N PHE A 269 -26.12 11.30 -3.80
CA PHE A 269 -25.18 11.52 -2.69
C PHE A 269 -23.91 10.68 -2.77
N GLY A 270 -23.81 9.76 -3.73
CA GLY A 270 -22.57 9.05 -4.05
C GLY A 270 -21.56 9.97 -4.74
N LEU A 271 -20.28 9.59 -4.68
CA LEU A 271 -19.19 10.45 -5.13
C LEU A 271 -19.34 10.92 -6.59
N SER A 272 -19.71 10.04 -7.53
CA SER A 272 -19.97 10.43 -8.92
C SER A 272 -21.11 11.45 -9.05
N GLY A 273 -22.18 11.30 -8.26
CA GLY A 273 -23.30 12.23 -8.23
C GLY A 273 -22.89 13.60 -7.69
N LEU A 274 -22.09 13.62 -6.61
CA LEU A 274 -21.52 14.84 -6.04
C LEU A 274 -20.57 15.53 -7.03
N VAL A 275 -19.70 14.78 -7.72
CA VAL A 275 -18.82 15.31 -8.77
C VAL A 275 -19.64 15.92 -9.91
N ALA A 276 -20.71 15.26 -10.35
CA ALA A 276 -21.61 15.80 -11.37
C ALA A 276 -22.29 17.11 -10.91
N ALA A 277 -22.75 17.17 -9.67
CA ALA A 277 -23.33 18.37 -9.08
C ALA A 277 -22.31 19.51 -8.94
N LEU A 278 -21.07 19.20 -8.54
CA LEU A 278 -19.97 20.17 -8.47
C LEU A 278 -19.64 20.73 -9.86
N ASN A 279 -19.51 19.88 -10.88
CA ASN A 279 -19.28 20.32 -12.26
C ASN A 279 -20.40 21.24 -12.79
N LYS A 280 -21.66 21.02 -12.39
CA LYS A 280 -22.78 21.90 -12.76
C LYS A 280 -22.65 23.28 -12.10
N ASN A 281 -22.30 23.32 -10.81
CA ASN A 281 -22.19 24.57 -10.04
C ASN A 281 -20.90 25.35 -10.32
N PHE A 282 -19.81 24.64 -10.65
CA PHE A 282 -18.49 25.19 -10.91
C PHE A 282 -18.05 25.00 -12.37
N SER A 283 -18.99 25.09 -13.31
CA SER A 283 -18.75 24.86 -14.74
C SER A 283 -17.67 25.76 -15.37
N LYS A 284 -17.42 26.94 -14.79
CA LYS A 284 -16.34 27.87 -15.20
C LYS A 284 -15.06 27.74 -14.37
N ARG A 285 -15.04 26.85 -13.37
CA ARG A 285 -13.94 26.61 -12.43
C ARG A 285 -13.71 25.10 -12.22
N PRO A 286 -13.41 24.33 -13.28
CA PRO A 286 -13.27 22.88 -13.17
C PRO A 286 -12.10 22.43 -12.30
N ALA A 287 -11.01 23.20 -12.23
CA ALA A 287 -9.92 22.96 -11.28
C ALA A 287 -10.42 22.93 -9.83
N HIS A 288 -11.39 23.79 -9.50
CA HIS A 288 -11.98 23.85 -8.16
C HIS A 288 -12.76 22.59 -7.80
N VAL A 289 -13.34 21.89 -8.78
CA VAL A 289 -13.98 20.59 -8.56
C VAL A 289 -12.95 19.57 -8.09
N VAL A 290 -11.78 19.54 -8.72
CA VAL A 290 -10.68 18.66 -8.31
C VAL A 290 -10.20 19.02 -6.91
N GLU A 291 -9.98 20.31 -6.62
CA GLU A 291 -9.55 20.79 -5.30
C GLU A 291 -10.49 20.36 -4.16
N ILE A 292 -11.80 20.37 -4.40
CA ILE A 292 -12.80 19.93 -3.41
C ILE A 292 -12.75 18.42 -3.21
N VAL A 293 -12.61 17.65 -4.29
CA VAL A 293 -12.78 16.19 -4.27
C VAL A 293 -11.50 15.47 -3.83
N LEU A 294 -10.33 16.00 -4.19
CA LEU A 294 -9.04 15.34 -3.96
C LEU A 294 -8.78 14.95 -2.50
N PRO A 295 -9.09 15.78 -1.48
CA PRO A 295 -8.92 15.40 -0.08
C PRO A 295 -9.75 14.19 0.35
N PHE A 296 -10.94 13.97 -0.26
CA PHE A 296 -11.75 12.79 0.02
C PHE A 296 -11.10 11.51 -0.54
N ILE A 297 -10.51 11.60 -1.73
CA ILE A 297 -9.77 10.49 -2.34
C ILE A 297 -8.53 10.16 -1.49
N GLU A 298 -7.79 11.18 -1.05
CA GLU A 298 -6.62 11.00 -0.19
C GLU A 298 -6.99 10.36 1.15
N ALA A 299 -8.00 10.87 1.84
CA ALA A 299 -8.47 10.29 3.10
C ALA A 299 -8.93 8.83 2.94
N HIS A 300 -9.59 8.50 1.82
CA HIS A 300 -9.96 7.11 1.52
C HIS A 300 -8.73 6.23 1.29
N PHE A 301 -7.77 6.69 0.50
CA PHE A 301 -6.53 5.97 0.24
C PHE A 301 -5.74 5.71 1.53
N GLU A 302 -5.60 6.71 2.40
CA GLU A 302 -4.89 6.56 3.69
C GLU A 302 -5.55 5.52 4.59
N GLU A 303 -6.89 5.47 4.62
CA GLU A 303 -7.60 4.42 5.36
C GLU A 303 -7.38 3.03 4.74
N GLU A 304 -7.29 2.92 3.42
CA GLU A 304 -6.96 1.65 2.75
C GLU A 304 -5.51 1.23 2.99
N VAL A 305 -4.54 2.15 3.00
CA VAL A 305 -3.15 1.87 3.44
C VAL A 305 -3.14 1.32 4.86
N ARG A 306 -3.82 2.00 5.78
CA ARG A 306 -3.93 1.55 7.18
C ARG A 306 -4.50 0.13 7.26
N ARG A 307 -5.57 -0.14 6.51
CA ARG A 307 -6.28 -1.42 6.55
C ARG A 307 -5.53 -2.57 5.88
N THR A 308 -4.83 -2.30 4.78
CA THR A 308 -4.23 -3.34 3.93
C THR A 308 -2.76 -3.56 4.20
N GLU A 309 -2.09 -2.59 4.83
CA GLU A 309 -0.64 -2.63 5.08
C GLU A 309 -0.32 -2.48 6.57
N GLU A 310 -0.76 -1.40 7.22
CA GLU A 310 -0.32 -1.07 8.59
C GLU A 310 -0.90 -2.01 9.66
N LEU A 311 -2.22 -2.18 9.69
CA LEU A 311 -2.91 -3.01 10.69
C LEU A 311 -2.55 -4.51 10.58
N PRO A 312 -2.46 -5.11 9.39
CA PRO A 312 -1.97 -6.49 9.24
C PRO A 312 -0.56 -6.66 9.80
N LYS A 313 0.34 -5.73 9.47
CA LYS A 313 1.74 -5.75 9.93
C LYS A 313 1.82 -5.62 11.45
N GLU A 314 1.12 -4.64 12.03
CA GLU A 314 1.04 -4.49 13.49
C GLU A 314 0.53 -5.79 14.13
N PHE A 315 -0.55 -6.37 13.62
CA PHE A 315 -1.11 -7.59 14.18
C PHE A 315 -0.13 -8.77 14.15
N GLU A 316 0.56 -8.98 13.02
CA GLU A 316 1.57 -10.02 12.86
C GLU A 316 2.72 -9.84 13.87
N GLU A 317 3.24 -8.61 14.02
CA GLU A 317 4.26 -8.28 15.00
C GLU A 317 3.80 -8.55 16.44
N LYS A 318 2.54 -8.24 16.78
CA LYS A 318 1.98 -8.52 18.11
C LYS A 318 1.83 -10.01 18.36
N VAL A 319 1.44 -10.80 17.36
CA VAL A 319 1.38 -12.27 17.49
C VAL A 319 2.78 -12.83 17.73
N LEU A 320 3.78 -12.43 16.93
CA LEU A 320 5.16 -12.92 17.06
C LEU A 320 5.80 -12.53 18.41
N SER A 321 5.45 -11.36 18.95
CA SER A 321 5.97 -10.88 20.24
C SER A 321 5.16 -11.34 21.47
N GLY A 322 4.13 -12.18 21.30
CA GLY A 322 3.26 -12.63 22.39
C GLY A 322 2.32 -11.56 22.95
N LYS A 323 2.25 -10.39 22.31
CA LYS A 323 1.37 -9.27 22.65
C LYS A 323 -0.02 -9.39 22.04
N ALA A 324 -0.24 -10.38 21.18
CA ALA A 324 -1.55 -10.84 20.77
C ALA A 324 -1.71 -12.33 21.09
N GLU A 325 -2.85 -12.69 21.67
CA GLU A 325 -3.16 -14.04 22.12
C GLU A 325 -4.50 -14.48 21.55
N ILE A 326 -4.50 -15.58 20.80
CA ILE A 326 -5.67 -16.10 20.09
C ILE A 326 -6.12 -17.40 20.77
N PHE A 327 -7.43 -17.55 20.97
CA PHE A 327 -8.02 -18.79 21.46
C PHE A 327 -9.46 -18.96 20.98
N PHE A 328 -10.03 -20.11 21.30
CA PHE A 328 -11.42 -20.44 21.00
C PHE A 328 -12.16 -20.76 22.29
N THR A 329 -13.42 -20.34 22.35
CA THR A 329 -14.37 -20.76 23.39
C THR A 329 -15.70 -21.10 22.73
N LYS A 330 -16.64 -21.65 23.49
CA LYS A 330 -17.95 -22.05 22.99
C LYS A 330 -19.03 -21.41 23.85
N GLN A 331 -19.89 -20.62 23.23
CA GLN A 331 -21.12 -20.10 23.87
C GLN A 331 -22.30 -20.88 23.31
N ARG A 332 -22.86 -21.78 24.11
CA ARG A 332 -23.96 -22.68 23.70
C ARG A 332 -23.56 -23.52 22.49
N ASP A 333 -24.14 -23.29 21.31
CA ASP A 333 -23.81 -23.94 20.04
C ASP A 333 -22.74 -23.20 19.21
N LYS A 334 -22.41 -21.96 19.59
CA LYS A 334 -21.50 -21.07 18.83
C LYS A 334 -20.05 -21.30 19.24
N LYS A 335 -19.20 -21.72 18.30
CA LYS A 335 -17.73 -21.62 18.44
C LYS A 335 -17.29 -20.18 18.19
N LEU A 336 -16.65 -19.57 19.19
CA LEU A 336 -16.21 -18.18 19.16
C LEU A 336 -14.69 -18.13 19.00
N LYS A 337 -14.20 -17.37 18.02
CA LYS A 337 -12.78 -17.02 17.86
C LYS A 337 -12.48 -15.74 18.63
N VAL A 338 -11.61 -15.80 19.61
CA VAL A 338 -11.30 -14.69 20.53
C VAL A 338 -9.83 -14.27 20.37
N VAL A 339 -9.58 -12.97 20.48
CA VAL A 339 -8.22 -12.42 20.55
C VAL A 339 -8.11 -11.38 21.66
N ILE A 340 -7.01 -11.42 22.40
CA ILE A 340 -6.56 -10.37 23.31
C ILE A 340 -5.34 -9.73 22.65
N ILE A 341 -5.30 -8.41 22.51
CA ILE A 341 -4.22 -7.71 21.80
C ILE A 341 -3.80 -6.42 22.49
N ASP A 342 -2.49 -6.20 22.61
CA ASP A 342 -1.93 -4.91 23.00
C ASP A 342 -1.83 -3.96 21.82
N SER A 343 -2.73 -2.98 21.76
CA SER A 343 -2.73 -1.98 20.69
C SER A 343 -3.37 -0.69 21.16
N GLU A 344 -2.73 0.44 20.85
CA GLU A 344 -3.30 1.78 20.98
C GLU A 344 -4.05 2.23 19.72
N ASN A 345 -4.01 1.43 18.65
CA ASN A 345 -4.64 1.77 17.39
C ASN A 345 -6.16 1.58 17.49
N ALA A 346 -6.89 2.69 17.40
CA ALA A 346 -8.36 2.72 17.49
C ALA A 346 -9.05 1.86 16.42
N SER A 347 -8.41 1.65 15.26
CA SER A 347 -8.95 0.87 14.15
C SER A 347 -8.69 -0.63 14.27
N MET A 348 -7.77 -1.05 15.14
CA MET A 348 -7.36 -2.46 15.29
C MET A 348 -8.53 -3.40 15.60
N PRO A 349 -9.45 -3.09 16.55
CA PRO A 349 -10.59 -3.97 16.78
C PRO A 349 -11.51 -4.09 15.57
N GLY A 350 -11.72 -2.99 14.83
CA GLY A 350 -12.52 -2.99 13.61
C GLY A 350 -11.92 -3.90 12.54
N TYR A 351 -10.60 -3.79 12.34
CA TYR A 351 -9.84 -4.64 11.43
C TYR A 351 -9.95 -6.12 11.82
N LEU A 352 -9.66 -6.50 13.06
CA LEU A 352 -9.70 -7.90 13.52
C LEU A 352 -11.09 -8.54 13.39
N ARG A 353 -12.16 -7.74 13.51
CA ARG A 353 -13.53 -8.20 13.29
C ARG A 353 -13.95 -8.23 11.82
N SER A 354 -13.16 -7.67 10.91
CA SER A 354 -13.44 -7.72 9.47
C SER A 354 -13.14 -9.09 8.85
N GLN A 355 -13.51 -9.27 7.58
CA GLN A 355 -13.15 -10.47 6.81
C GLN A 355 -11.63 -10.59 6.64
N VAL A 356 -10.95 -9.47 6.37
CA VAL A 356 -9.50 -9.44 6.10
C VAL A 356 -8.66 -9.55 7.36
N GLY A 357 -9.17 -9.12 8.52
CA GLY A 357 -8.44 -9.22 9.80
C GLY A 357 -8.64 -10.52 10.57
N GLY A 358 -8.94 -11.62 9.88
CA GLY A 358 -8.95 -12.96 10.50
C GLY A 358 -10.27 -13.35 11.19
N ARG A 359 -11.32 -12.55 11.00
CA ARG A 359 -12.68 -12.82 11.44
C ARG A 359 -12.83 -13.15 12.93
N PHE A 360 -12.23 -12.39 13.82
CA PHE A 360 -12.44 -12.56 15.27
C PHE A 360 -13.87 -12.22 15.70
N ASP A 361 -14.47 -13.05 16.55
CA ASP A 361 -15.83 -12.88 17.04
C ASP A 361 -15.86 -12.00 18.31
N VAL A 362 -14.81 -12.09 19.12
CA VAL A 362 -14.56 -11.22 20.29
C VAL A 362 -13.13 -10.70 20.23
N VAL A 363 -12.95 -9.40 20.41
CA VAL A 363 -11.65 -8.72 20.46
C VAL A 363 -11.56 -7.98 21.78
N ALA A 364 -10.61 -8.36 22.63
CA ALA A 364 -10.21 -7.61 23.81
C ALA A 364 -8.96 -6.80 23.50
N GLN A 365 -9.12 -5.50 23.31
CA GLN A 365 -8.02 -4.56 23.10
C GLN A 365 -7.53 -4.07 24.46
N TRP A 366 -6.25 -4.30 24.73
CA TRP A 366 -5.53 -3.81 25.89
C TRP A 366 -4.70 -2.58 25.48
N MET A 367 -4.97 -1.44 26.11
CA MET A 367 -4.26 -0.19 25.82
C MET A 367 -3.00 -0.08 26.69
N PRO A 368 -1.95 0.63 26.24
CA PRO A 368 -0.75 0.89 27.07
C PRO A 368 -1.06 1.56 28.41
N SER A 369 -2.15 2.33 28.48
CA SER A 369 -2.64 2.95 29.72
C SER A 369 -3.19 1.94 30.76
N GLY A 370 -3.33 0.67 30.38
CA GLY A 370 -3.89 -0.40 31.21
C GLY A 370 -5.40 -0.59 31.07
N HIS A 371 -6.06 0.23 30.26
CA HIS A 371 -7.49 0.11 29.98
C HIS A 371 -7.78 -1.01 28.98
N VAL A 372 -8.96 -1.62 29.11
CA VAL A 372 -9.36 -2.76 28.28
C VAL A 372 -10.73 -2.55 27.66
N ASN A 373 -10.85 -2.77 26.35
CA ASN A 373 -12.13 -2.72 25.64
C ASN A 373 -12.42 -4.05 24.96
N ILE A 374 -13.59 -4.61 25.19
CA ILE A 374 -14.04 -5.90 24.63
C ILE A 374 -15.16 -5.62 23.63
N LEU A 375 -14.89 -5.91 22.36
CA LEU A 375 -15.79 -5.65 21.25
C LEU A 375 -16.15 -6.96 20.54
N THR A 376 -17.40 -7.06 20.08
CA THR A 376 -17.89 -8.28 19.43
C THR A 376 -18.24 -8.05 17.96
N ARG A 377 -18.27 -9.13 17.17
CA ARG A 377 -18.81 -9.08 15.81
C ARG A 377 -20.35 -9.09 15.90
N PRO A 378 -21.05 -8.06 15.38
CA PRO A 378 -22.51 -7.98 15.49
C PRO A 378 -23.25 -9.19 14.92
N THR A 379 -22.77 -9.74 13.78
CA THR A 379 -23.42 -10.86 13.08
C THR A 379 -23.40 -12.19 13.84
N LYS A 380 -22.64 -12.30 14.94
CA LYS A 380 -22.62 -13.50 15.79
C LYS A 380 -23.62 -13.45 16.94
N HIS A 381 -24.19 -12.28 17.24
CA HIS A 381 -25.14 -12.09 18.35
C HIS A 381 -24.64 -12.74 19.65
N ILE A 382 -23.44 -12.36 20.09
CA ILE A 382 -22.78 -12.92 21.27
C ILE A 382 -23.44 -12.32 22.52
N ASP A 383 -23.83 -13.15 23.48
CA ASP A 383 -24.38 -12.68 24.75
C ASP A 383 -23.26 -12.32 25.71
N LEU A 384 -23.15 -11.05 26.09
CA LEU A 384 -22.10 -10.55 26.96
C LEU A 384 -22.53 -10.46 28.43
N ARG A 385 -23.77 -10.76 28.79
CA ARG A 385 -24.29 -10.58 30.16
C ARG A 385 -23.48 -11.35 31.20
N SER A 386 -23.17 -12.62 30.91
CA SER A 386 -22.38 -13.47 31.81
C SER A 386 -20.96 -12.93 31.99
N LEU A 387 -20.29 -12.59 30.88
CA LEU A 387 -18.96 -11.99 30.90
C LEU A 387 -18.94 -10.65 31.67
N THR A 388 -19.91 -9.77 31.44
CA THR A 388 -20.04 -8.49 32.14
C THR A 388 -20.14 -8.69 33.65
N ALA A 389 -20.99 -9.63 34.10
CA ALA A 389 -21.17 -9.90 35.53
C ALA A 389 -19.89 -10.45 36.17
N ILE A 390 -19.20 -11.36 35.49
CA ILE A 390 -17.95 -11.97 35.98
C ILE A 390 -16.81 -10.95 36.04
N ILE A 391 -16.64 -10.11 35.01
CA ILE A 391 -15.63 -9.04 35.00
C ILE A 391 -15.87 -8.07 36.16
N ARG A 392 -17.12 -7.66 36.37
CA ARG A 392 -17.47 -6.75 37.46
C ARG A 392 -17.26 -7.36 38.84
N THR A 393 -17.62 -8.63 39.00
CA THR A 393 -17.37 -9.37 40.23
C THR A 393 -15.88 -9.41 40.56
N GLU A 394 -15.04 -9.75 39.58
CA GLU A 394 -13.60 -9.83 39.77
C GLU A 394 -12.98 -8.47 40.12
N GLU A 395 -13.38 -7.41 39.42
CA GLU A 395 -12.90 -6.05 39.71
C GLU A 395 -13.30 -5.60 41.13
N LEU A 396 -14.53 -5.88 41.58
CA LEU A 396 -14.97 -5.59 42.95
C LEU A 396 -14.13 -6.35 43.99
N ASN A 397 -13.86 -7.63 43.75
CA ASN A 397 -13.02 -8.45 44.61
C ASN A 397 -11.59 -7.88 44.70
N LEU A 398 -11.00 -7.49 43.57
CA LEU A 398 -9.66 -6.88 43.51
C LEU A 398 -9.61 -5.48 44.14
N LYS A 399 -10.75 -4.82 44.29
CA LYS A 399 -10.90 -3.59 45.08
C LYS A 399 -11.08 -3.82 46.57
N GLY A 400 -11.16 -5.07 47.02
CA GLY A 400 -11.43 -5.41 48.42
C GLY A 400 -12.88 -5.14 48.82
N ASN A 401 -13.79 -4.96 47.86
CA ASN A 401 -15.21 -4.80 48.13
C ASN A 401 -15.85 -6.18 48.25
N THR A 402 -16.26 -6.56 49.46
CA THR A 402 -16.88 -7.86 49.76
C THR A 402 -18.41 -7.84 49.63
N THR A 403 -18.98 -6.80 49.02
CA THR A 403 -20.44 -6.71 48.85
C THR A 403 -20.91 -7.81 47.90
N ASN A 404 -21.73 -8.73 48.42
CA ASN A 404 -22.31 -9.82 47.63
C ASN A 404 -23.50 -9.30 46.81
N LEU A 405 -23.20 -8.63 45.70
CA LEU A 405 -24.21 -8.12 44.79
C LEU A 405 -24.77 -9.26 43.94
N ASP A 406 -26.07 -9.19 43.65
CA ASP A 406 -26.74 -10.16 42.76
C ASP A 406 -26.09 -10.17 41.37
N ILE A 407 -25.79 -11.35 40.84
CA ILE A 407 -25.17 -11.53 39.53
C ILE A 407 -26.02 -10.92 38.40
N ARG A 408 -27.35 -10.94 38.54
CA ARG A 408 -28.26 -10.33 37.55
C ARG A 408 -28.17 -8.81 37.59
N TYR A 409 -27.93 -8.22 38.76
CA TYR A 409 -27.65 -6.79 38.88
C TYR A 409 -26.32 -6.43 38.20
N LEU A 410 -25.26 -7.22 38.44
CA LEU A 410 -23.95 -7.01 37.82
C LEU A 410 -23.98 -7.18 36.30
N ALA A 411 -24.90 -7.96 35.75
CA ALA A 411 -25.07 -8.15 34.31
C ALA A 411 -25.76 -6.99 33.57
N ARG A 412 -26.29 -5.99 34.29
CA ARG A 412 -27.07 -4.89 33.70
C ARG A 412 -26.22 -4.04 32.75
N THR A 413 -26.88 -3.48 31.75
CA THR A 413 -26.28 -2.50 30.84
C THR A 413 -25.96 -1.20 31.56
N GLY A 414 -25.12 -0.36 30.96
CA GLY A 414 -24.72 0.90 31.57
C GLY A 414 -23.50 0.77 32.49
N ARG A 415 -23.22 1.82 33.27
CA ARG A 415 -22.27 1.79 34.40
C ARG A 415 -23.05 1.51 35.67
N LEU A 416 -22.42 0.83 36.62
CA LEU A 416 -22.99 0.62 37.96
C LEU A 416 -22.23 1.51 38.96
N PRO A 417 -22.91 2.17 39.93
CA PRO A 417 -22.26 3.04 40.90
C PRO A 417 -21.15 2.37 41.71
N GLU A 418 -21.29 1.07 41.98
CA GLU A 418 -20.33 0.29 42.75
C GLU A 418 -19.06 -0.04 41.96
N ILE A 419 -19.12 0.08 40.63
CA ILE A 419 -18.06 -0.29 39.70
C ILE A 419 -18.08 0.58 38.44
N LEU A 420 -17.57 1.80 38.62
CA LEU A 420 -17.56 2.84 37.57
C LEU A 420 -16.63 2.50 36.39
N GLU A 421 -15.67 1.60 36.61
CA GLU A 421 -14.65 1.20 35.63
C GLU A 421 -15.25 0.56 34.39
N TRP A 422 -16.36 -0.17 34.52
CA TRP A 422 -16.87 -1.06 33.50
C TRP A 422 -18.25 -0.62 33.00
N TYR A 423 -18.31 -0.22 31.74
CA TYR A 423 -19.54 0.11 31.02
C TYR A 423 -19.93 -1.03 30.07
N TYR A 424 -21.17 -1.52 30.17
CA TYR A 424 -21.71 -2.48 29.21
C TYR A 424 -22.66 -1.77 28.24
N ASP A 425 -22.24 -1.64 26.99
CA ASP A 425 -22.99 -1.05 25.89
C ASP A 425 -23.76 -2.12 25.11
N GLN A 426 -25.08 -2.11 25.25
CA GLN A 426 -25.95 -3.02 24.52
C GLN A 426 -26.08 -2.65 23.03
N ALA A 427 -25.98 -1.37 22.68
CA ALA A 427 -26.19 -0.90 21.31
C ALA A 427 -25.06 -1.37 20.39
N THR A 428 -23.82 -1.32 20.88
CA THR A 428 -22.64 -1.82 20.15
C THR A 428 -22.25 -3.25 20.55
N ASN A 429 -22.94 -3.84 21.52
CA ASN A 429 -22.61 -5.12 22.15
C ASN A 429 -21.12 -5.19 22.55
N SER A 430 -20.71 -4.27 23.40
CA SER A 430 -19.33 -4.11 23.87
C SER A 430 -19.23 -3.87 25.38
N ILE A 431 -18.12 -4.28 25.98
CA ILE A 431 -17.78 -3.99 27.39
C ILE A 431 -16.55 -3.09 27.38
N GLN A 432 -16.62 -1.94 28.03
CA GLN A 432 -15.60 -0.91 27.95
C GLN A 432 -15.06 -0.55 29.33
N ASN A 433 -13.75 -0.60 29.49
CA ASN A 433 -13.04 0.07 30.58
C ASN A 433 -12.47 1.38 30.05
N GLY A 434 -13.28 2.44 30.11
CA GLY A 434 -12.93 3.79 29.63
C GLY A 434 -13.08 4.04 28.12
N GLY A 435 -13.25 3.02 27.29
CA GLY A 435 -13.30 3.21 25.83
C GLY A 435 -11.93 3.62 25.27
N LEU A 436 -11.89 4.24 24.09
CA LEU A 436 -10.65 4.73 23.49
C LEU A 436 -10.08 5.96 24.20
N ASN A 437 -10.95 6.75 24.82
CA ASN A 437 -10.59 7.98 25.54
C ASN A 437 -11.13 7.87 26.98
N PRO A 438 -10.37 7.25 27.90
CA PRO A 438 -10.84 6.87 29.23
C PRO A 438 -11.25 8.04 30.13
N LYS A 439 -10.81 9.27 29.84
CA LYS A 439 -11.09 10.46 30.67
C LYS A 439 -10.79 10.19 32.15
N GLU A 440 -11.79 10.26 33.02
CA GLU A 440 -11.68 10.08 34.47
C GLU A 440 -11.85 8.61 34.92
N ILE A 441 -12.06 7.68 33.99
CA ILE A 441 -12.23 6.26 34.31
C ILE A 441 -10.86 5.67 34.69
N GLU A 442 -10.80 4.97 35.82
CA GLU A 442 -9.60 4.24 36.23
C GLU A 442 -9.39 2.98 35.37
N LYS A 443 -8.12 2.64 35.14
CA LYS A 443 -7.75 1.37 34.51
C LYS A 443 -8.18 0.19 35.40
N THR A 444 -8.58 -0.91 34.76
CA THR A 444 -8.92 -2.15 35.46
C THR A 444 -7.78 -2.66 36.35
N LYS A 445 -8.13 -3.21 37.53
CA LYS A 445 -7.19 -3.96 38.37
C LYS A 445 -6.98 -5.40 37.90
N ILE A 446 -7.83 -5.89 36.99
CA ILE A 446 -7.75 -7.24 36.44
C ILE A 446 -6.44 -7.36 35.66
N SER A 447 -5.67 -8.42 35.93
CA SER A 447 -4.44 -8.69 35.18
C SER A 447 -4.74 -9.29 33.80
N ARG A 448 -3.82 -9.16 32.85
CA ARG A 448 -3.96 -9.78 31.51
C ARG A 448 -4.16 -11.29 31.59
N PHE A 449 -3.41 -11.96 32.47
CA PHE A 449 -3.53 -13.40 32.68
C PHE A 449 -4.93 -13.77 33.21
N SER A 450 -5.43 -13.02 34.19
CA SER A 450 -6.79 -13.20 34.72
C SER A 450 -7.84 -12.95 33.63
N LEU A 451 -7.68 -11.90 32.82
CA LEU A 451 -8.64 -11.53 31.76
C LEU A 451 -8.89 -12.69 30.79
N ARG A 452 -7.84 -13.41 30.37
CA ARG A 452 -8.01 -14.58 29.49
C ARG A 452 -8.97 -15.60 30.09
N LYS A 453 -8.79 -15.95 31.37
CA LYS A 453 -9.66 -16.91 32.07
C LYS A 453 -11.09 -16.38 32.20
N LEU A 454 -11.26 -15.10 32.51
CA LEU A 454 -12.59 -14.48 32.61
C LEU A 454 -13.31 -14.48 31.26
N LEU A 455 -12.61 -14.18 30.16
CA LEU A 455 -13.17 -14.28 28.81
C LEU A 455 -13.62 -15.70 28.50
N GLU A 456 -12.79 -16.71 28.79
CA GLU A 456 -13.11 -18.11 28.53
C GLU A 456 -14.35 -18.57 29.30
N VAL A 457 -14.40 -18.28 30.60
CA VAL A 457 -15.48 -18.69 31.50
C VAL A 457 -16.76 -17.88 31.28
N GLY A 458 -16.64 -16.56 31.10
CA GLY A 458 -17.79 -15.67 30.92
C GLY A 458 -18.45 -15.79 29.56
N LEU A 459 -17.68 -15.99 28.49
CA LEU A 459 -18.25 -16.25 27.17
C LEU A 459 -18.88 -17.65 27.07
N SER A 460 -18.32 -18.65 27.77
CA SER A 460 -18.89 -20.00 27.79
C SER A 460 -20.13 -20.14 28.65
N GLU A 461 -20.48 -19.12 29.44
CA GLU A 461 -21.61 -19.13 30.38
C GLU A 461 -21.49 -20.25 31.43
N ALA A 462 -20.27 -20.72 31.70
CA ALA A 462 -20.02 -21.88 32.55
C ALA A 462 -20.38 -21.64 34.02
N LEU A 463 -20.26 -20.40 34.50
CA LEU A 463 -20.63 -20.02 35.87
C LEU A 463 -22.07 -19.53 36.00
N TRP A 464 -22.59 -18.87 34.96
CA TRP A 464 -23.96 -18.37 34.94
C TRP A 464 -24.46 -18.22 33.51
N ASN A 465 -25.62 -18.81 33.26
CA ASN A 465 -26.34 -18.70 32.00
C ASN A 465 -27.45 -17.65 32.15
N PRO A 466 -27.40 -16.52 31.42
CA PRO A 466 -28.41 -15.46 31.53
C PRO A 466 -29.83 -15.83 31.08
N MET A 467 -30.03 -17.01 30.49
CA MET A 467 -31.33 -17.53 30.06
C MET A 467 -32.01 -18.41 31.11
N HIS A 468 -31.31 -18.75 32.20
CA HIS A 468 -31.80 -19.55 33.33
C HIS A 468 -31.57 -18.78 34.65
#